data_AF-A0A067SXS4-F1
#
_entry.id   AF-A0A067SXS4-F1
#
_cell.length_a   1.000
_cell.length_b   1.000
_cell.length_c   1.000
_cell.angle_alpha   90.00
_cell.angle_beta   90.00
_cell.angle_gamma   90.00
#
_symmetry.space_group_name_H-M   'P 1'
#
loop_
_entity.id
_entity.type
_entity.pdbx_description
1 polymer ?
#
loop_
_entity_poly.entity_id
_entity_poly.type
_entity_poly.pdbx_seq_one_letter_code
_entity_poly.pdbx_strand_id
1 'polypeptide(L)' 'LVLSLKGIIYSGSNHFTSRFIVNNEIWYHDGISTGAKCIKEGQLDDFEGDLLFKCKKKEAVVVIYGV' A
#
# COMPACT_ATOMS: atom_id res chain seq x y z
N LEU A 1 -12.27 -5.18 -19.79
CA LEU A 1 -12.07 -4.22 -18.68
C LEU A 1 -10.73 -4.53 -18.06
N VAL A 2 -9.75 -3.64 -18.14
CA VAL A 2 -8.44 -3.85 -17.48
C VAL A 2 -8.55 -3.23 -16.09
N LEU A 3 -8.39 -4.04 -15.06
CA LEU A 3 -8.32 -3.55 -13.68
C LEU A 3 -6.86 -3.27 -13.33
N SER A 4 -6.62 -2.16 -12.64
CA SER A 4 -5.31 -1.79 -12.10
C SER A 4 -5.33 -1.88 -10.58
N LEU A 5 -4.16 -2.17 -10.01
CA LEU A 5 -3.97 -2.13 -8.56
C LEU A 5 -4.19 -0.70 -8.07
N LYS A 6 -5.09 -0.51 -7.10
CA LYS A 6 -5.40 0.81 -6.52
C LYS A 6 -4.98 0.92 -5.06
N GLY A 7 -4.91 -0.19 -4.34
CA GLY A 7 -4.44 -0.17 -2.96
C GLY A 7 -4.26 -1.54 -2.34
N ILE A 8 -3.55 -1.56 -1.22
CA ILE A 8 -3.28 -2.73 -0.41
C ILE A 8 -3.45 -2.35 1.06
N ILE A 9 -4.16 -3.17 1.82
CA ILE A 9 -4.24 -3.07 3.28
C ILE A 9 -3.36 -4.18 3.87
N TYR A 10 -2.53 -3.80 4.84
CA TYR A 10 -1.63 -4.68 5.55
C TYR A 10 -2.06 -4.83 7.01
N SER A 11 -1.83 -6.00 7.59
CA SER A 11 -2.08 -6.29 9.01
C SER A 11 -0.84 -6.86 9.70
N GLY A 12 -0.72 -6.56 10.98
CA GLY A 12 0.32 -7.07 11.87
C GLY A 12 0.37 -6.25 13.15
N SER A 13 0.66 -6.89 14.28
CA SER A 13 0.75 -6.20 15.59
C SER A 13 -0.52 -5.39 15.95
N ASN A 14 -1.71 -5.95 15.71
CA ASN A 14 -3.01 -5.34 16.02
C ASN A 14 -3.26 -3.96 15.39
N HIS A 15 -2.63 -3.68 14.24
CA HIS A 15 -2.77 -2.39 13.57
C HIS A 15 -2.77 -2.56 12.04
N PHE A 16 -3.78 -2.00 11.37
CA PHE A 16 -3.84 -1.99 9.91
C PHE A 16 -3.12 -0.77 9.35
N THR A 17 -2.44 -0.95 8.22
CA THR A 17 -1.81 0.14 7.46
C THR A 17 -2.14 -0.02 5.99
N SER A 18 -1.93 1.01 5.19
CA SER A 18 -2.28 0.97 3.77
C SER A 18 -1.19 1.52 2.87
N ARG A 19 -1.16 0.98 1.65
CA ARG A 19 -0.58 1.63 0.48
C ARG A 19 -1.67 1.88 -0.55
N PHE A 20 -1.64 3.03 -1.21
CA PHE A 20 -2.52 3.34 -2.33
C PHE A 20 -1.70 3.79 -3.54
N ILE A 21 -2.20 3.45 -4.72
CA ILE A 21 -1.51 3.65 -6.00
C ILE A 21 -2.26 4.75 -6.77
N VAL A 22 -1.56 5.84 -7.08
CA VAL A 22 -2.09 6.97 -7.85
C VAL A 22 -1.07 7.33 -8.92
N ASN A 23 -1.45 7.26 -10.21
CA ASN A 23 -0.56 7.56 -11.33
C ASN A 23 0.82 6.88 -11.23
N ASN A 24 0.82 5.56 -10.94
CA ASN A 24 2.02 4.76 -10.69
C ASN A 24 2.78 5.07 -9.39
N GLU A 25 2.37 6.07 -8.62
CA GLU A 25 3.01 6.41 -7.34
C GLU A 25 2.42 5.61 -6.19
N ILE A 26 3.28 5.08 -5.32
CA ILE A 26 2.89 4.42 -4.08
C ILE A 26 2.94 5.41 -2.93
N TRP A 27 1.84 5.45 -2.19
CA TRP A 27 1.67 6.29 -1.00
C TRP A 27 1.28 5.44 0.20
N TYR A 28 1.93 5.65 1.33
CA TYR A 28 1.70 4.93 2.58
C TYR A 28 0.94 5.78 3.60
N HIS A 29 0.06 5.12 4.37
CA HIS A 29 -0.65 5.72 5.50
C HIS A 29 -0.87 4.70 6.62
N ASP A 30 -0.62 5.11 7.87
CA ASP A 30 -0.83 4.28 9.06
C ASP A 30 -1.59 4.97 10.19
N GLY A 31 -2.02 6.22 10.03
CA GLY A 31 -2.80 6.96 11.01
C GLY A 31 -2.05 7.34 12.30
N ILE A 32 -1.12 6.52 12.79
CA ILE A 32 -0.36 6.73 14.03
C ILE A 32 0.82 7.68 13.77
N SER A 33 1.71 7.30 12.86
CA SER A 33 2.93 8.07 12.54
C SER A 33 2.66 9.09 11.44
N THR A 34 1.78 8.74 10.48
CA THR A 34 1.49 9.59 9.34
C THR A 34 0.46 10.68 9.66
N GLY A 35 -0.36 10.50 10.71
CA GLY A 35 -1.41 11.43 11.09
C GLY A 35 -2.35 11.74 9.92
N ALA A 36 -2.50 13.03 9.59
CA ALA A 36 -3.34 13.49 8.48
C ALA A 36 -2.66 13.47 7.10
N LYS A 37 -1.39 13.05 7.01
CA LYS A 37 -0.60 13.08 5.77
C LYS A 37 -0.35 11.66 5.26
N CYS A 38 -0.11 11.53 3.96
CA CYS A 38 0.39 10.30 3.37
C CYS A 38 1.85 10.49 2.95
N ILE A 39 2.64 9.41 2.99
CA ILE A 39 4.06 9.45 2.68
C ILE A 39 4.28 8.77 1.33
N LYS A 40 4.85 9.47 0.36
CA LYS A 40 5.25 8.88 -0.92
C LYS A 40 6.41 7.92 -0.69
N GLU A 41 6.29 6.67 -1.13
CA GLU A 41 7.31 5.62 -0.94
C GLU A 41 8.05 5.25 -2.23
N GLY A 42 7.54 5.61 -3.41
CA GLY A 42 8.19 5.33 -4.68
C GLY A 42 7.21 5.21 -5.84
N GLN A 43 7.66 4.59 -6.93
CA GLN A 43 6.81 4.13 -8.04
C GLN A 43 6.44 2.65 -7.85
N LEU A 44 5.33 2.22 -8.43
CA LEU A 44 4.90 0.82 -8.39
C LEU A 44 5.91 -0.10 -9.07
N ASP A 45 6.53 0.37 -10.16
CA ASP A 45 7.55 -0.37 -10.90
C ASP A 45 8.84 -0.59 -10.08
N ASP A 46 9.05 0.16 -9.00
CA ASP A 46 10.20 -0.02 -8.10
C ASP A 46 10.01 -1.23 -7.16
N PHE A 47 8.79 -1.78 -7.06
CA PHE A 47 8.47 -2.87 -6.14
C PHE A 47 8.39 -4.21 -6.87
N GLU A 48 9.38 -5.06 -6.62
CA GLU A 48 9.43 -6.40 -7.22
C GLU A 48 8.73 -7.46 -6.37
N GLY A 49 7.92 -8.30 -7.02
CA GLY A 49 7.38 -9.55 -6.46
C GLY A 49 6.69 -9.40 -5.11
N ASP A 50 7.13 -10.19 -4.13
CA ASP A 50 6.52 -10.28 -2.81
C ASP A 50 6.66 -9.00 -1.96
N LEU A 51 7.49 -8.05 -2.38
CA LEU A 51 7.68 -6.78 -1.67
C LEU A 51 6.42 -5.91 -1.67
N LEU A 52 5.49 -6.11 -2.61
CA LEU A 52 4.17 -5.47 -2.57
C LEU A 52 3.28 -6.06 -1.48
N PHE A 53 3.44 -7.35 -1.16
CA PHE A 53 2.63 -8.02 -0.14
C PHE A 53 3.20 -7.84 1.27
N LYS A 54 4.38 -7.24 1.41
CA LYS A 54 5.01 -6.92 2.70
C LYS A 54 5.24 -5.42 2.85
N CYS A 55 4.81 -4.85 3.96
CA CYS A 55 5.06 -3.44 4.28
C CYS A 55 5.40 -3.29 5.76
N LYS A 56 6.61 -2.82 6.07
CA LYS A 56 7.03 -2.46 7.44
C LYS A 56 6.68 -3.52 8.50
N LYS A 57 7.04 -4.78 8.22
CA LYS A 57 6.77 -5.98 9.07
C LYS A 57 5.29 -6.37 9.18
N LYS A 58 4.46 -5.94 8.23
CA LYS A 58 3.05 -6.31 8.09
C LYS A 58 2.83 -7.01 6.76
N GLU A 59 1.85 -7.89 6.73
CA GLU A 59 1.50 -8.71 5.57
C GLU A 59 0.19 -8.20 4.95
N ALA A 60 0.08 -8.27 3.63
CA ALA A 60 -1.12 -7.88 2.91
C ALA A 60 -2.30 -8.78 3.30
N VAL A 61 -3.45 -8.17 3.55
CA VAL A 61 -4.71 -8.86 3.90
C VAL A 61 -5.85 -8.50 2.96
N VAL A 62 -5.78 -7.34 2.29
CA VAL A 62 -6.74 -6.94 1.26
C VAL A 62 -5.98 -6.29 0.11
N VAL A 63 -6.32 -6.69 -1.11
CA VAL A 63 -5.82 -6.07 -2.34
C VAL A 63 -7.03 -5.49 -3.09
N ILE A 64 -6.94 -4.22 -3.47
CA ILE A 64 -8.02 -3.48 -4.11
C ILE A 64 -7.63 -3.25 -5.57
N TYR A 65 -8.45 -3.80 -6.47
CA TYR A 65 -8.38 -3.55 -7.89
C TYR A 65 -9.55 -2.66 -8.31
N GLY A 66 -9.30 -1.73 -9.20
CA GLY A 66 -10.30 -0.80 -9.72
C GLY A 66 -10.02 -0.42 -11.16
N VAL A 67 -11.01 0.22 -11.76
CA VAL A 67 -10.89 0.82 -13.10
C VAL A 67 -10.07 2.09 -12.98
#